data_AF-A0A7G2CM20-F1
#
_entry.id   AF-A0A7G2CM20-F1
#
_cell.length_a   1.000
_cell.length_b   1.000
_cell.length_c   1.000
_cell.angle_alpha   90.00
_cell.angle_beta   90.00
_cell.angle_gamma   90.00
#
_symmetry.space_group_name_H-M   'P 1'
#
loop_
_entity.id
_entity.type
_entity.pdbx_description
1 polymer ?
#
loop_
_entity_poly.entity_id
_entity_poly.type
_entity_poly.pdbx_seq_one_letter_code
_entity_poly.pdbx_strand_id
1 'polypeptide(L)'
;MSVVHRLKAYEYTQVLDNNTSNTFTLLGPLSFTPKEHHHVLHNPKKCIVVPPNHFVTIDNPVVHDNKWEEKELNSVDFPFGVVSGNPTTIRVPLGAKCLMGKKEIRFSQAPFPLIDSEVSGAVQPMPLLSANDALVLEATEDFEEVRPDKTKVKRNEKDRFLFRGPGLYTPQLREKQVGRIKATTVAPNEALHLQVKQTFTDDDGAVRVEGTEWTEKGINLYFIHPFVKLVKVIKSFMLDSVTALKVTALDSFFDETFKVQRNVGDQWLVQENDVKGEYLPSHMENVQVMELITLTRHQYCVVHNPYKDGKVQRGTREIRTGPCSFFLQPEEILAGRESVMPTFCPARRPS
;
A
#
# COMPACT_ATOMS: atom_id res chain seq x y z
N MET A 1 63.98 6.28 14.42
CA MET A 1 63.49 6.87 13.14
C MET A 1 62.02 7.22 13.36
N SER A 2 61.64 8.49 13.24
CA SER A 2 60.24 8.89 13.34
C SER A 2 59.50 8.44 12.07
N VAL A 3 58.50 7.58 12.25
CA VAL A 3 57.63 7.13 11.15
C VAL A 3 56.68 8.26 10.81
N VAL A 4 56.71 8.77 9.57
CA VAL A 4 55.81 9.84 9.12
C VAL A 4 54.59 9.22 8.43
N HIS A 5 53.39 9.51 8.93
CA HIS A 5 52.14 9.10 8.32
C HIS A 5 51.64 10.21 7.38
N ARG A 6 51.45 9.87 6.10
CA ARG A 6 50.94 10.79 5.09
C ARG A 6 49.51 10.40 4.72
N LEU A 7 48.55 11.26 5.03
CA LEU A 7 47.16 11.16 4.65
C LEU A 7 46.94 11.93 3.36
N LYS A 8 46.40 11.29 2.33
CA LYS A 8 46.00 11.96 1.09
C LYS A 8 44.64 12.67 1.29
N ALA A 9 44.21 13.43 0.29
CA ALA A 9 42.87 14.01 0.28
C ALA A 9 41.80 12.91 0.43
N TYR A 10 40.80 13.15 1.29
CA TYR A 10 39.72 12.20 1.62
C TYR A 10 40.20 10.85 2.20
N GLU A 11 41.38 10.84 2.81
CA GLU A 11 41.81 9.75 3.69
C GLU A 11 41.77 10.20 5.14
N TYR A 12 41.49 9.27 6.04
CA TYR A 12 41.50 9.53 7.47
C TYR A 12 42.17 8.40 8.25
N THR A 13 42.68 8.75 9.44
CA THR A 13 43.17 7.78 10.41
C THR A 13 42.76 8.18 11.82
N GLN A 14 42.61 7.19 12.69
CA GLN A 14 42.34 7.42 14.10
C GLN A 14 43.62 7.23 14.91
N VAL A 15 43.85 8.12 15.88
CA VAL A 15 45.02 8.13 16.75
C VAL A 15 44.57 8.20 18.21
N LEU A 16 44.97 7.22 19.01
CA LEU A 16 44.77 7.20 20.45
C LEU A 16 45.92 7.94 21.14
N ASP A 17 45.60 8.88 22.00
CA ASP A 17 46.56 9.48 22.93
C ASP A 17 46.52 8.72 24.26
N ASN A 18 47.59 7.99 24.56
CA ASN A 18 47.71 7.18 25.78
C ASN A 18 47.77 8.01 27.06
N ASN A 19 48.09 9.31 27.00
CA ASN A 19 48.11 10.17 28.18
C ASN A 19 46.70 10.59 28.58
N THR A 20 45.83 10.84 27.59
CA THR A 20 44.45 11.32 27.81
C THR A 20 43.38 10.25 27.60
N SER A 21 43.76 9.08 27.08
CA SER A 21 42.88 7.99 26.63
C SER A 21 41.84 8.44 25.60
N ASN A 22 42.09 9.52 24.88
CA ASN A 22 41.19 10.06 23.86
C ASN A 22 41.63 9.62 22.46
N THR A 23 40.67 9.26 21.62
CA THR A 23 40.89 8.98 20.21
C THR A 23 40.54 10.21 19.36
N PHE A 24 41.43 10.61 18.46
CA PHE A 24 41.21 11.69 17.51
C PHE A 24 41.17 11.17 16.08
N THR A 25 40.29 11.75 15.25
CA THR A 25 40.23 11.44 13.82
C THR A 25 40.96 12.53 13.03
N LEU A 26 42.05 12.13 12.35
CA LEU A 26 42.82 12.99 11.48
C LEU A 26 42.33 12.83 10.04
N LEU A 27 41.97 13.94 9.38
CA LEU A 27 41.55 13.98 7.98
C LEU A 27 42.68 14.55 7.12
N GLY A 28 42.93 13.95 5.97
CA GLY A 28 43.90 14.44 4.99
C GLY A 28 43.32 15.49 4.02
N PRO A 29 44.16 16.24 3.31
CA PRO A 29 45.60 16.02 3.12
C PRO A 29 46.43 16.52 4.31
N LEU A 30 47.18 15.61 4.95
CA LEU A 30 47.94 15.92 6.17
C LEU A 30 49.13 14.99 6.30
N SER A 31 50.31 15.53 6.65
CA SER A 31 51.45 14.74 7.12
C SER A 31 51.54 14.85 8.63
N PHE A 32 51.47 13.72 9.31
CA PHE A 32 51.46 13.59 10.77
C PHE A 32 52.63 12.72 11.24
N THR A 33 53.32 13.18 12.28
CA THR A 33 54.36 12.39 12.95
C THR A 33 53.88 12.05 14.37
N PRO A 34 53.58 10.78 14.69
CA PRO A 34 53.15 10.37 16.02
C PRO A 34 54.25 10.63 17.06
N LYS A 35 53.81 11.04 18.25
CA LYS A 35 54.66 11.14 19.45
C LYS A 35 54.69 9.80 20.17
N GLU A 36 55.54 9.69 21.20
CA GLU A 36 55.66 8.46 22.00
C GLU A 36 54.34 8.01 22.64
N HIS A 37 53.47 8.95 23.04
CA HIS A 37 52.14 8.65 23.60
C HIS A 37 51.04 8.49 22.55
N HIS A 38 51.34 8.70 21.27
CA HIS A 38 50.36 8.54 20.19
C HIS A 38 50.42 7.14 19.59
N HIS A 39 49.29 6.45 19.60
CA HIS A 39 49.12 5.15 18.98
C HIS A 39 48.17 5.24 17.79
N VAL A 40 48.69 5.04 16.59
CA VAL A 40 47.90 5.06 15.35
C VAL A 40 47.11 3.75 15.26
N LEU A 41 45.78 3.82 15.24
CA LEU A 41 44.92 2.64 15.38
C LEU A 41 44.83 1.80 14.10
N HIS A 42 45.00 2.41 12.93
CA HIS A 42 44.93 1.71 11.64
C HIS A 42 45.66 2.47 10.54
N ASN A 43 45.93 1.82 9.40
CA ASN A 43 46.40 2.50 8.20
C ASN A 43 45.34 3.47 7.65
N PRO A 44 45.72 4.53 6.91
CA PRO A 44 44.78 5.49 6.34
C PRO A 44 43.65 4.81 5.57
N LYS A 45 42.40 5.14 5.93
CA LYS A 45 41.17 4.66 5.28
C LYS A 45 40.59 5.76 4.42
N LYS A 46 39.88 5.41 3.35
CA LYS A 46 39.13 6.37 2.55
C LYS A 46 37.89 6.84 3.31
N CYS A 47 37.58 8.13 3.21
CA CYS A 47 36.30 8.67 3.65
C CYS A 47 35.14 7.97 2.94
N ILE A 48 34.00 7.92 3.62
CA ILE A 48 32.76 7.40 3.07
C ILE A 48 32.22 8.43 2.08
N VAL A 49 31.92 7.96 0.88
CA VAL A 49 31.29 8.76 -0.17
C VAL A 49 29.88 8.22 -0.35
N VAL A 50 28.88 9.07 -0.11
CA VAL A 50 27.47 8.76 -0.36
C VAL A 50 27.06 9.51 -1.63
N PRO A 51 26.84 8.82 -2.77
CA PRO A 51 26.41 9.47 -4.00
C PRO A 51 25.01 10.07 -3.89
N PRO A 52 24.59 10.91 -4.85
CA PRO A 52 23.19 11.33 -4.98
C PRO A 52 22.24 10.12 -5.01
N ASN A 53 21.07 10.27 -4.40
CA ASN A 53 20.06 9.22 -4.28
C ASN A 53 20.52 7.94 -3.56
N HIS A 54 21.57 8.02 -2.75
CA HIS A 54 22.03 6.93 -1.89
C HIS A 54 21.99 7.37 -0.42
N PHE A 55 22.07 6.38 0.46
CA PHE A 55 22.18 6.58 1.90
C PHE A 55 23.11 5.54 2.51
N VAL A 56 23.55 5.80 3.73
CA VAL A 56 24.28 4.84 4.56
C VAL A 56 23.79 4.94 5.99
N THR A 57 23.68 3.80 6.66
CA THR A 57 23.38 3.76 8.09
C THR A 57 24.68 3.72 8.88
N ILE A 58 24.82 4.62 9.84
CA ILE A 58 25.93 4.69 10.79
C ILE A 58 25.43 4.20 12.15
N ASP A 59 26.08 3.17 12.69
CA ASP A 59 25.87 2.73 14.06
C ASP A 59 26.78 3.52 15.01
N ASN A 60 26.28 3.79 16.21
CA ASN A 60 26.91 4.61 17.25
C ASN A 60 27.26 6.04 16.82
N PRO A 61 26.33 6.79 16.21
CA PRO A 61 26.61 8.12 15.70
C PRO A 61 27.03 9.08 16.81
N VAL A 62 27.91 10.00 16.49
CA VAL A 62 28.33 11.05 17.43
C VAL A 62 27.27 12.14 17.52
N VAL A 63 26.91 12.56 18.74
CA VAL A 63 25.97 13.68 18.93
C VAL A 63 26.57 14.96 18.37
N HIS A 64 25.93 15.49 17.33
CA HIS A 64 26.15 16.85 16.86
C HIS A 64 25.29 17.79 17.71
N ASP A 65 25.84 18.40 18.77
CA ASP A 65 25.32 19.72 19.13
C ASP A 65 25.56 20.60 17.90
N ASN A 66 24.53 21.28 17.39
CA ASN A 66 24.45 21.99 16.09
C ASN A 66 25.48 23.13 15.88
N LYS A 67 26.67 23.06 16.47
CA LYS A 67 27.82 23.92 16.28
C LYS A 67 28.98 23.07 15.78
N TRP A 68 28.96 22.77 14.50
CA TRP A 68 30.19 22.45 13.79
C TRP A 68 31.04 23.73 13.77
N GLU A 69 32.02 23.84 14.67
CA GLU A 69 33.10 24.81 14.48
C GLU A 69 34.18 24.15 13.63
N GLU A 70 34.19 24.45 12.33
CA GLU A 70 35.44 24.40 11.57
C GLU A 70 36.39 25.43 12.21
N LYS A 71 37.20 24.99 13.16
CA LYS A 71 38.35 25.78 13.59
C LYS A 71 39.48 25.51 12.63
N GLU A 72 39.83 26.50 11.82
CA GLU A 72 41.21 26.60 11.35
C GLU A 72 42.13 26.51 12.56
N LEU A 73 43.16 25.67 12.47
CA LEU A 73 44.06 25.38 13.59
C LEU A 73 44.94 26.60 13.93
N ASN A 74 44.37 27.57 14.63
CA ASN A 74 45.11 28.46 15.50
C ASN A 74 44.76 28.06 16.93
N SER A 75 45.69 27.36 17.57
CA SER A 75 45.66 26.95 19.00
C SER A 75 44.61 25.91 19.40
N VAL A 76 44.90 24.65 19.06
CA VAL A 76 44.85 23.64 20.12
C VAL A 76 46.25 23.06 20.20
N ASP A 77 46.88 23.16 21.37
CA ASP A 77 48.27 22.79 21.62
C ASP A 77 48.57 21.34 21.22
N PHE A 78 48.87 21.15 19.94
CA PHE A 78 49.78 20.11 19.50
C PHE A 78 51.14 20.78 19.38
N PRO A 79 52.07 20.53 20.31
CA PRO A 79 53.46 20.89 20.09
C PRO A 79 53.91 20.11 18.84
N PHE A 80 54.17 20.82 17.75
CA PHE A 80 54.90 20.39 16.54
C PHE A 80 54.10 19.75 15.39
N GLY A 81 54.12 20.45 14.23
CA GLY A 81 54.60 19.89 12.97
C GLY A 81 53.59 19.43 11.91
N VAL A 82 52.69 20.31 11.45
CA VAL A 82 52.00 20.10 10.16
C VAL A 82 52.94 20.57 9.05
N VAL A 83 53.53 19.62 8.32
CA VAL A 83 54.62 19.92 7.37
C VAL A 83 54.10 20.36 5.98
N SER A 84 52.79 20.41 5.74
CA SER A 84 52.20 21.04 4.54
C SER A 84 50.66 20.93 4.56
N GLY A 85 49.96 22.07 4.44
CA GLY A 85 48.50 22.20 4.34
C GLY A 85 47.84 22.65 5.65
N ASN A 86 46.79 23.49 5.58
CA ASN A 86 45.98 23.81 6.76
C ASN A 86 45.38 22.49 7.29
N PRO A 87 45.70 22.06 8.51
CA PRO A 87 45.23 20.79 9.06
C PRO A 87 43.76 20.90 9.46
N THR A 88 42.86 20.29 8.70
CA THR A 88 41.47 20.11 9.16
C THR A 88 41.44 18.89 10.09
N THR A 89 41.72 19.09 11.38
CA THR A 89 41.39 18.06 12.38
C THR A 89 39.90 18.12 12.68
N ILE A 90 39.17 17.04 12.42
CA ILE A 90 37.84 16.87 13.01
C ILE A 90 38.10 16.44 14.46
N ARG A 91 38.26 17.44 15.33
CA ARG A 91 38.24 17.21 16.77
C ARG A 91 36.78 17.04 17.16
N VAL A 92 36.44 15.80 17.51
CA VAL A 92 35.27 15.54 18.33
C VAL A 92 35.46 16.38 19.60
N PRO A 93 34.53 17.30 19.94
CA PRO A 93 34.65 18.10 21.15
C PRO A 93 34.97 17.22 22.35
N LEU A 94 35.77 17.72 23.29
CA LEU A 94 35.98 17.06 24.56
C LEU A 94 34.61 16.86 25.23
N GLY A 95 34.08 15.62 25.21
CA GLY A 95 32.74 15.30 25.69
C GLY A 95 31.66 15.05 24.64
N ALA A 96 31.97 15.04 23.33
CA ALA A 96 31.03 14.52 22.34
C ALA A 96 30.91 13.00 22.50
N LYS A 97 29.72 12.59 22.93
CA LYS A 97 29.41 11.20 23.27
C LYS A 97 28.91 10.50 22.01
N CYS A 98 29.55 9.41 21.64
CA CYS A 98 28.96 8.47 20.70
C CYS A 98 27.69 7.89 21.33
N LEU A 99 26.58 7.92 20.60
CA LEU A 99 25.32 7.36 21.05
C LEU A 99 25.35 5.84 20.90
N MET A 100 25.94 5.15 21.86
CA MET A 100 26.04 3.69 21.86
C MET A 100 24.67 3.03 21.66
N GLY A 101 24.59 2.12 20.68
CA GLY A 101 23.37 1.40 20.33
C GLY A 101 22.33 2.21 19.56
N LYS A 102 22.63 3.46 19.18
CA LYS A 102 21.80 4.26 18.27
C LYS A 102 22.30 4.16 16.84
N LYS A 103 21.43 4.58 15.91
CA LYS A 103 21.71 4.62 14.48
C LYS A 103 21.42 6.01 13.92
N GLU A 104 22.10 6.36 12.85
CA GLU A 104 21.88 7.55 12.05
C GLU A 104 21.84 7.16 10.57
N ILE A 105 20.99 7.81 9.77
CA ILE A 105 21.02 7.69 8.32
C ILE A 105 21.69 8.95 7.76
N ARG A 106 22.79 8.77 7.02
CA ARG A 106 23.47 9.84 6.29
C ARG A 106 23.15 9.73 4.81
N PHE A 107 22.73 10.84 4.21
CA PHE A 107 22.43 10.96 2.77
C PHE A 107 23.64 11.52 2.00
N SER A 108 23.42 11.87 0.74
CA SER A 108 24.43 12.53 -0.10
C SER A 108 24.95 13.81 0.55
N GLN A 109 26.25 13.82 0.87
CA GLN A 109 26.96 14.95 1.46
C GLN A 109 28.45 14.90 1.10
N ALA A 110 29.24 15.88 1.55
CA ALA A 110 30.69 15.85 1.38
C ALA A 110 31.29 14.56 1.97
N PRO A 111 32.36 13.98 1.37
CA PRO A 111 32.99 12.77 1.91
C PRO A 111 33.39 12.95 3.37
N PHE A 112 32.99 12.02 4.23
CA PHE A 112 33.19 12.13 5.67
C PHE A 112 33.98 10.93 6.23
N PRO A 113 34.84 11.15 7.23
CA PRO A 113 35.48 10.04 7.95
C PRO A 113 34.51 9.41 8.96
N LEU A 114 34.81 8.20 9.40
CA LEU A 114 34.19 7.66 10.61
C LEU A 114 34.89 8.20 11.84
N ILE A 115 34.08 8.65 12.79
CA ILE A 115 34.56 9.07 14.10
C ILE A 115 34.79 7.83 14.98
N ASP A 116 35.53 7.99 16.07
CA ASP A 116 35.79 6.89 17.01
C ASP A 116 34.49 6.17 17.39
N SER A 117 34.55 4.83 17.41
CA SER A 117 33.42 3.92 17.65
C SER A 117 32.25 3.94 16.64
N GLU A 118 32.23 4.83 15.65
CA GLU A 118 31.25 4.78 14.57
C GLU A 118 31.52 3.57 13.66
N VAL A 119 30.44 2.90 13.25
CA VAL A 119 30.52 1.80 12.29
C VAL A 119 29.60 2.12 11.13
N SER A 120 30.14 2.12 9.92
CA SER A 120 29.36 2.31 8.69
C SER A 120 28.81 0.99 8.19
N GLY A 121 27.53 1.00 7.81
CA GLY A 121 26.97 0.00 6.90
C GLY A 121 27.46 0.20 5.46
N ALA A 122 26.91 -0.62 4.55
CA ALA A 122 27.12 -0.44 3.12
C ALA A 122 26.32 0.77 2.60
N VAL A 123 26.87 1.50 1.64
CA VAL A 123 26.12 2.53 0.90
C VAL A 123 25.05 1.83 0.06
N GLN A 124 23.81 2.27 0.16
CA GLN A 124 22.65 1.67 -0.51
C GLN A 124 21.93 2.72 -1.36
N PRO A 125 21.40 2.35 -2.54
CA PRO A 125 20.54 3.25 -3.32
C PRO A 125 19.17 3.42 -2.64
N MET A 126 18.61 4.62 -2.72
CA MET A 126 17.24 4.88 -2.31
C MET A 126 16.26 4.27 -3.33
N PRO A 127 15.18 3.58 -2.90
CA PRO A 127 14.21 2.99 -3.80
C PRO A 127 13.44 4.02 -4.62
N LEU A 128 13.49 3.91 -5.95
CA LEU A 128 12.65 4.67 -6.88
C LEU A 128 11.40 3.85 -7.26
N LEU A 129 10.22 4.47 -7.10
CA LEU A 129 8.93 3.84 -7.38
C LEU A 129 8.22 4.52 -8.55
N SER A 130 7.68 3.68 -9.44
CA SER A 130 6.74 4.13 -10.47
C SER A 130 5.34 4.35 -9.89
N ALA A 131 4.43 4.94 -10.66
CA ALA A 131 3.03 5.12 -10.23
C ALA A 131 2.30 3.80 -9.90
N ASN A 132 2.79 2.66 -10.39
CA ASN A 132 2.18 1.35 -10.15
C ASN A 132 2.89 0.56 -9.05
N ASP A 133 3.92 1.13 -8.42
CA ASP A 133 4.69 0.47 -7.37
C ASP A 133 4.45 1.13 -6.01
N ALA A 134 4.42 0.30 -4.96
CA ALA A 134 4.47 0.76 -3.59
C ALA A 134 5.45 -0.09 -2.77
N LEU A 135 6.06 0.53 -1.76
CA LEU A 135 6.80 -0.20 -0.73
C LEU A 135 5.86 -0.54 0.42
N VAL A 136 6.07 -1.72 0.97
CA VAL A 136 5.48 -2.10 2.26
C VAL A 136 6.50 -1.76 3.34
N LEU A 137 6.10 -0.85 4.22
CA LEU A 137 6.87 -0.42 5.38
C LEU A 137 6.27 -1.03 6.64
N GLU A 138 7.11 -1.33 7.62
CA GLU A 138 6.72 -1.78 8.96
C GLU A 138 7.34 -0.83 9.99
N ALA A 139 6.51 -0.25 10.85
CA ALA A 139 6.96 0.62 11.93
C ALA A 139 7.79 -0.17 12.95
N THR A 140 8.94 0.36 13.35
CA THR A 140 9.82 -0.28 14.36
C THR A 140 9.59 0.23 15.78
N GLU A 141 8.92 1.38 15.91
CA GLU A 141 8.51 2.00 17.17
C GLU A 141 7.24 2.83 16.93
N ASP A 142 6.59 3.31 17.99
CA ASP A 142 5.47 4.22 17.87
C ASP A 142 5.93 5.60 17.40
N PHE A 143 5.33 6.14 16.34
CA PHE A 143 5.62 7.50 15.88
C PHE A 143 4.43 8.17 15.19
N GLU A 144 4.50 9.50 15.06
CA GLU A 144 3.59 10.28 14.22
C GLU A 144 4.24 10.52 12.86
N GLU A 145 3.68 9.92 11.82
CA GLU A 145 4.01 10.21 10.43
C GLU A 145 3.40 11.56 10.04
N VAL A 146 4.24 12.52 9.63
CA VAL A 146 3.77 13.80 9.07
C VAL A 146 3.82 13.71 7.56
N ARG A 147 2.64 13.66 6.93
CA ARG A 147 2.50 13.59 5.48
C ARG A 147 2.77 14.94 4.80
N PRO A 148 2.99 14.97 3.47
CA PRO A 148 3.24 16.21 2.73
C PRO A 148 2.13 17.27 2.87
N ASP A 149 0.89 16.84 3.10
CA ASP A 149 -0.29 17.67 3.36
C ASP A 149 -0.40 18.15 4.82
N LYS A 150 0.62 17.89 5.65
CA LYS A 150 0.69 18.14 7.10
C LYS A 150 -0.31 17.34 7.91
N THR A 151 -0.98 16.35 7.33
CA THR A 151 -1.77 15.40 8.12
C THR A 151 -0.83 14.53 8.96
N LYS A 152 -1.26 14.25 10.19
CA LYS A 152 -0.53 13.41 11.12
C LYS A 152 -1.22 12.06 11.21
N VAL A 153 -0.46 11.00 10.95
CA VAL A 153 -0.94 9.62 11.08
C VAL A 153 -0.15 8.95 12.18
N LYS A 154 -0.84 8.45 13.20
CA LYS A 154 -0.22 7.68 14.26
C LYS A 154 0.08 6.28 13.74
N ARG A 155 1.34 5.86 13.83
CA ARG A 155 1.79 4.48 13.54
C ARG A 155 2.26 3.86 14.84
N ASN A 156 1.73 2.69 15.18
CA ASN A 156 2.18 1.91 16.33
C ASN A 156 3.24 0.90 15.87
N GLU A 157 4.04 0.40 16.81
CA GLU A 157 5.03 -0.65 16.56
C GLU A 157 4.41 -1.83 15.79
N LYS A 158 5.09 -2.29 14.74
CA LYS A 158 4.68 -3.38 13.84
C LYS A 158 3.49 -3.07 12.93
N ASP A 159 2.93 -1.86 12.96
CA ASP A 159 1.98 -1.45 11.94
C ASP A 159 2.64 -1.51 10.57
N ARG A 160 1.90 -2.06 9.59
CA ARG A 160 2.32 -2.09 8.18
C ARG A 160 1.52 -1.09 7.39
N PHE A 161 2.22 -0.37 6.51
CA PHE A 161 1.63 0.68 5.68
C PHE A 161 2.35 0.79 4.34
N LEU A 162 1.79 1.60 3.44
CA LEU A 162 2.25 1.69 2.06
C LEU A 162 2.86 3.07 1.77
N PHE A 163 4.07 3.07 1.23
CA PHE A 163 4.60 4.24 0.53
C PHE A 163 4.33 4.06 -0.96
N ARG A 164 3.38 4.82 -1.50
CA ARG A 164 2.89 4.72 -2.88
C ARG A 164 3.70 5.62 -3.80
N GLY A 165 4.11 5.11 -4.96
CA GLY A 165 4.73 5.93 -6.00
C GLY A 165 3.71 6.86 -6.70
N PRO A 166 4.18 7.73 -7.61
CA PRO A 166 5.56 7.87 -8.07
C PRO A 166 6.42 8.66 -7.07
N GLY A 167 7.67 8.25 -6.89
CA GLY A 167 8.58 9.01 -6.02
C GLY A 167 9.83 8.24 -5.60
N LEU A 168 10.79 8.99 -5.06
CA LEU A 168 11.97 8.45 -4.41
C LEU A 168 11.65 8.27 -2.92
N TYR A 169 11.72 7.04 -2.43
CA TYR A 169 11.53 6.76 -1.01
C TYR A 169 12.79 7.18 -0.23
N THR A 170 12.60 8.03 0.78
CA THR A 170 13.66 8.45 1.70
C THR A 170 13.58 7.62 2.98
N PRO A 171 14.53 6.69 3.23
CA PRO A 171 14.49 5.82 4.38
C PRO A 171 14.51 6.57 5.72
N GLN A 172 13.77 6.06 6.70
CA GLN A 172 13.77 6.57 8.07
C GLN A 172 14.18 5.47 9.05
N LEU A 173 14.67 5.85 10.23
CA LEU A 173 15.08 4.89 11.27
C LEU A 173 13.92 4.20 11.98
N ARG A 174 12.73 4.83 11.96
CA ARG A 174 11.54 4.39 12.71
C ARG A 174 10.66 3.41 11.95
N GLU A 175 11.09 3.04 10.75
CA GLU A 175 10.39 2.14 9.85
C GLU A 175 11.42 1.29 9.10
N LYS A 176 10.99 0.10 8.66
CA LYS A 176 11.82 -0.77 7.82
C LYS A 176 11.02 -1.22 6.61
N GLN A 177 11.70 -1.34 5.47
CA GLN A 177 11.12 -1.90 4.26
C GLN A 177 10.98 -3.42 4.41
N VAL A 178 9.75 -3.94 4.32
CA VAL A 178 9.46 -5.38 4.40
C VAL A 178 9.07 -5.99 3.05
N GLY A 179 8.71 -5.17 2.07
CA GLY A 179 8.35 -5.67 0.74
C GLY A 179 8.09 -4.60 -0.29
N ARG A 180 7.74 -5.03 -1.50
CA ARG A 180 7.28 -4.18 -2.61
C ARG A 180 6.04 -4.83 -3.21
N ILE A 181 5.02 -4.03 -3.48
CA ILE A 181 3.79 -4.47 -4.14
C ILE A 181 3.53 -3.65 -5.39
N LYS A 182 2.80 -4.24 -6.33
CA LYS A 182 2.29 -3.54 -7.50
C LYS A 182 0.80 -3.28 -7.33
N ALA A 183 0.32 -2.17 -7.87
CA ALA A 183 -1.10 -1.91 -7.96
C ALA A 183 -1.77 -2.91 -8.90
N THR A 184 -2.97 -3.36 -8.52
CA THR A 184 -3.88 -4.12 -9.36
C THR A 184 -4.63 -3.13 -10.25
N THR A 185 -4.66 -3.37 -11.56
CA THR A 185 -5.50 -2.56 -12.46
C THR A 185 -6.94 -3.04 -12.36
N VAL A 186 -7.85 -2.13 -12.02
CA VAL A 186 -9.29 -2.41 -12.00
C VAL A 186 -9.92 -1.79 -13.25
N ALA A 187 -10.46 -2.64 -14.12
CA ALA A 187 -11.13 -2.20 -15.34
C ALA A 187 -12.52 -1.60 -15.02
N PRO A 188 -13.09 -0.76 -15.90
CA PRO A 188 -14.42 -0.17 -15.68
C PRO A 188 -15.52 -1.21 -15.43
N ASN A 189 -15.38 -2.37 -16.06
CA ASN A 189 -16.31 -3.49 -16.01
C ASN A 189 -15.92 -4.56 -14.97
N GLU A 190 -15.01 -4.22 -14.06
CA GLU A 190 -14.53 -5.12 -13.01
C GLU A 190 -14.60 -4.46 -11.63
N ALA A 191 -14.66 -5.31 -10.60
CA ALA A 191 -14.55 -4.90 -9.21
C ALA A 191 -13.72 -5.91 -8.43
N LEU A 192 -13.06 -5.44 -7.37
CA LEU A 192 -12.29 -6.31 -6.48
C LEU A 192 -13.11 -6.66 -5.25
N HIS A 193 -13.31 -7.94 -4.99
CA HIS A 193 -13.81 -8.42 -3.70
C HIS A 193 -12.62 -8.62 -2.76
N LEU A 194 -12.58 -7.81 -1.70
CA LEU A 194 -11.47 -7.74 -0.77
C LEU A 194 -11.94 -8.21 0.62
N GLN A 195 -11.03 -8.84 1.36
CA GLN A 195 -11.25 -9.24 2.74
C GLN A 195 -10.05 -8.92 3.63
N VAL A 196 -10.30 -8.40 4.83
CA VAL A 196 -9.26 -8.17 5.84
C VAL A 196 -8.79 -9.51 6.42
N LYS A 197 -7.47 -9.76 6.36
CA LYS A 197 -6.80 -10.92 6.97
C LYS A 197 -6.47 -10.71 8.45
N GLN A 198 -6.20 -9.48 8.84
CA GLN A 198 -5.81 -9.11 10.20
C GLN A 198 -6.25 -7.67 10.45
N THR A 199 -6.80 -7.38 11.64
CA THR A 199 -7.23 -6.02 12.01
C THR A 199 -6.08 -5.02 11.89
N PHE A 200 -6.33 -3.89 11.23
CA PHE A 200 -5.33 -2.85 11.02
C PHE A 200 -5.96 -1.46 10.90
N THR A 201 -5.13 -0.42 11.04
CA THR A 201 -5.52 0.97 10.75
C THR A 201 -5.05 1.35 9.36
N ASP A 202 -5.99 1.68 8.49
CA ASP A 202 -5.73 2.06 7.09
C ASP A 202 -5.19 3.50 7.00
N ASP A 203 -4.75 3.90 5.80
CA ASP A 203 -4.11 5.20 5.55
C ASP A 203 -5.04 6.40 5.78
N ASP A 204 -6.36 6.19 5.82
CA ASP A 204 -7.40 7.17 6.15
C ASP A 204 -7.68 7.25 7.66
N GLY A 205 -7.00 6.43 8.47
CA GLY A 205 -7.22 6.32 9.91
C GLY A 205 -8.39 5.41 10.29
N ALA A 206 -9.07 4.78 9.32
CA ALA A 206 -10.14 3.85 9.60
C ALA A 206 -9.57 2.53 10.12
N VAL A 207 -10.12 2.04 11.24
CA VAL A 207 -9.80 0.72 11.76
C VAL A 207 -10.62 -0.31 10.98
N ARG A 208 -9.93 -1.17 10.23
CA ARG A 208 -10.53 -2.29 9.50
C ARG A 208 -10.36 -3.55 10.32
N VAL A 209 -11.47 -4.22 10.64
CA VAL A 209 -11.50 -5.42 11.49
C VAL A 209 -11.26 -6.68 10.65
N GLU A 210 -10.60 -7.68 11.23
CA GLU A 210 -10.42 -9.00 10.61
C GLU A 210 -11.76 -9.59 10.14
N GLY A 211 -11.76 -10.18 8.94
CA GLY A 211 -12.94 -10.78 8.34
C GLY A 211 -13.84 -9.80 7.61
N THR A 212 -13.72 -8.48 7.83
CA THR A 212 -14.49 -7.48 7.07
C THR A 212 -14.25 -7.61 5.57
N GLU A 213 -15.32 -7.59 4.78
CA GLU A 213 -15.29 -7.69 3.33
C GLU A 213 -15.87 -6.43 2.69
N TRP A 214 -15.38 -6.08 1.50
CA TRP A 214 -15.97 -5.01 0.69
C TRP A 214 -15.70 -5.21 -0.80
N THR A 215 -16.38 -4.42 -1.61
CA THR A 215 -16.16 -4.36 -3.05
C THR A 215 -15.55 -3.02 -3.42
N GLU A 216 -14.37 -3.04 -4.00
CA GLU A 216 -13.76 -1.86 -4.61
C GLU A 216 -14.15 -1.79 -6.08
N LYS A 217 -14.87 -0.74 -6.47
CA LYS A 217 -15.28 -0.45 -7.85
C LYS A 217 -14.47 0.75 -8.36
N GLY A 218 -14.11 0.76 -9.64
CA GLY A 218 -13.63 1.97 -10.29
C GLY A 218 -12.56 1.75 -11.35
N ILE A 219 -12.30 2.81 -12.11
CA ILE A 219 -11.27 2.86 -13.16
C ILE A 219 -10.01 3.38 -12.52
N ASN A 220 -9.17 2.53 -11.91
CA ASN A 220 -7.91 2.99 -11.33
C ASN A 220 -6.95 1.84 -11.00
N LEU A 221 -5.73 2.25 -10.68
CA LEU A 221 -4.74 1.43 -9.98
C LEU A 221 -5.13 1.32 -8.51
N TYR A 222 -5.32 0.09 -8.03
CA TYR A 222 -5.65 -0.18 -6.64
C TYR A 222 -4.49 -0.89 -5.93
N PHE A 223 -3.97 -0.28 -4.86
CA PHE A 223 -2.97 -0.90 -4.01
C PHE A 223 -3.64 -1.69 -2.90
N ILE A 224 -3.60 -3.02 -2.99
CA ILE A 224 -4.14 -3.90 -1.96
C ILE A 224 -3.24 -3.84 -0.73
N HIS A 225 -3.80 -3.44 0.41
CA HIS A 225 -3.06 -3.35 1.68
C HIS A 225 -2.47 -4.72 2.09
N PRO A 226 -1.29 -4.78 2.75
CA PRO A 226 -0.64 -6.05 3.15
C PRO A 226 -1.52 -6.99 3.99
N PHE A 227 -2.41 -6.42 4.80
CA PHE A 227 -3.36 -7.15 5.64
C PHE A 227 -4.71 -7.40 4.98
N VAL A 228 -4.80 -7.18 3.66
CA VAL A 228 -6.00 -7.41 2.86
C VAL A 228 -5.69 -8.48 1.82
N LYS A 229 -6.66 -9.33 1.53
CA LYS A 229 -6.57 -10.31 0.44
C LYS A 229 -7.60 -10.01 -0.64
N LEU A 230 -7.18 -10.21 -1.88
CA LEU A 230 -8.10 -10.34 -3.00
C LEU A 230 -8.78 -11.71 -2.92
N VAL A 231 -10.10 -11.71 -2.73
CA VAL A 231 -10.92 -12.92 -2.71
C VAL A 231 -11.26 -13.33 -4.13
N LYS A 232 -11.82 -12.41 -4.92
CA LYS A 232 -12.15 -12.61 -6.34
C LYS A 232 -12.23 -11.29 -7.09
N VAL A 233 -12.04 -11.36 -8.41
CA VAL A 233 -12.40 -10.27 -9.33
C VAL A 233 -13.84 -10.53 -9.79
N ILE A 234 -14.71 -9.56 -9.60
CA ILE A 234 -16.11 -9.59 -10.01
C ILE A 234 -16.21 -8.87 -11.35
N LYS A 235 -16.83 -9.50 -12.35
CA LYS A 235 -17.04 -8.92 -13.68
C LYS A 235 -18.46 -8.41 -13.81
N SER A 236 -18.64 -7.40 -14.67
CA SER A 236 -19.95 -6.93 -15.09
C SER A 236 -20.64 -7.96 -15.99
N PHE A 237 -21.96 -7.80 -16.09
CA PHE A 237 -22.81 -8.53 -17.02
C PHE A 237 -23.42 -7.54 -17.99
N MET A 238 -23.32 -7.83 -19.29
CA MET A 238 -23.99 -7.04 -20.33
C MET A 238 -25.50 -7.27 -20.25
N LEU A 239 -26.25 -6.18 -20.33
CA LEU A 239 -27.70 -6.17 -20.40
C LEU A 239 -28.12 -5.77 -21.80
N ASP A 240 -29.12 -6.45 -22.35
CA ASP A 240 -29.72 -6.15 -23.63
C ASP A 240 -31.22 -6.48 -23.62
N SER A 241 -31.90 -6.24 -24.74
CA SER A 241 -33.32 -6.55 -24.89
C SER A 241 -33.71 -8.03 -24.70
N VAL A 242 -32.74 -8.96 -24.70
CA VAL A 242 -32.98 -10.42 -24.58
C VAL A 242 -32.42 -11.03 -23.30
N THR A 243 -31.67 -10.26 -22.52
CA THR A 243 -30.94 -10.71 -21.33
C THR A 243 -31.31 -9.84 -20.14
N ALA A 244 -31.78 -10.48 -19.08
CA ALA A 244 -31.98 -9.87 -17.78
C ALA A 244 -31.17 -10.60 -16.73
N LEU A 245 -31.00 -9.99 -15.56
CA LEU A 245 -30.28 -10.60 -14.45
C LEU A 245 -31.23 -10.74 -13.28
N LYS A 246 -31.37 -11.97 -12.79
CA LYS A 246 -31.98 -12.23 -11.49
C LYS A 246 -30.89 -12.12 -10.44
N VAL A 247 -31.02 -11.12 -9.56
CA VAL A 247 -30.06 -10.87 -8.49
C VAL A 247 -30.67 -11.29 -7.17
N THR A 248 -29.87 -11.94 -6.31
CA THR A 248 -30.23 -12.33 -4.95
C THR A 248 -29.24 -11.70 -3.97
N ALA A 249 -29.75 -11.01 -2.95
CA ALA A 249 -28.94 -10.47 -1.88
C ALA A 249 -28.42 -11.59 -0.97
N LEU A 250 -27.10 -11.67 -0.80
CA LEU A 250 -26.41 -12.57 0.11
C LEU A 250 -26.30 -12.00 1.53
N ASP A 251 -26.34 -10.67 1.64
CA ASP A 251 -26.36 -9.94 2.91
C ASP A 251 -27.30 -8.72 2.83
N SER A 252 -27.55 -8.05 3.95
CA SER A 252 -28.33 -6.81 4.00
C SER A 252 -27.44 -5.61 3.68
N PHE A 253 -27.82 -4.82 2.69
CA PHE A 253 -27.06 -3.63 2.29
C PHE A 253 -27.95 -2.59 1.62
N PHE A 254 -27.45 -1.36 1.55
CA PHE A 254 -28.10 -0.32 0.77
C PHE A 254 -27.62 -0.37 -0.68
N ASP A 255 -28.53 -0.65 -1.59
CA ASP A 255 -28.26 -0.74 -3.02
C ASP A 255 -28.19 0.68 -3.62
N GLU A 256 -26.96 1.17 -3.79
CA GLU A 256 -26.69 2.50 -4.33
C GLU A 256 -27.14 2.68 -5.78
N THR A 257 -27.31 1.59 -6.55
CA THR A 257 -27.74 1.65 -7.96
C THR A 257 -29.23 1.96 -8.04
N PHE A 258 -30.02 1.28 -7.20
CA PHE A 258 -31.49 1.39 -7.20
C PHE A 258 -32.03 2.29 -6.10
N LYS A 259 -31.19 2.75 -5.17
CA LYS A 259 -31.56 3.53 -3.97
C LYS A 259 -32.57 2.82 -3.07
N VAL A 260 -32.37 1.52 -2.86
CA VAL A 260 -33.27 0.66 -2.07
C VAL A 260 -32.47 -0.07 -1.00
N GLN A 261 -33.03 -0.21 0.20
CA GLN A 261 -32.48 -1.10 1.22
C GLN A 261 -32.82 -2.56 0.87
N ARG A 262 -31.80 -3.39 0.72
CA ARG A 262 -31.92 -4.84 0.50
C ARG A 262 -31.67 -5.58 1.81
N ASN A 263 -32.42 -6.66 2.03
CA ASN A 263 -32.22 -7.62 3.11
C ASN A 263 -31.73 -8.96 2.55
N VAL A 264 -31.14 -9.78 3.42
CA VAL A 264 -30.69 -11.13 3.07
C VAL A 264 -31.82 -11.93 2.39
N GLY A 265 -31.52 -12.49 1.22
CA GLY A 265 -32.45 -13.32 0.46
C GLY A 265 -33.41 -12.54 -0.45
N ASP A 266 -33.43 -11.21 -0.41
CA ASP A 266 -34.22 -10.40 -1.34
C ASP A 266 -33.80 -10.71 -2.79
N GLN A 267 -34.78 -10.82 -3.67
CA GLN A 267 -34.58 -11.08 -5.09
C GLN A 267 -35.20 -9.97 -5.94
N TRP A 268 -34.47 -9.53 -6.97
CA TRP A 268 -34.96 -8.57 -7.95
C TRP A 268 -34.44 -8.90 -9.34
N LEU A 269 -35.13 -8.35 -10.34
CA LEU A 269 -34.73 -8.44 -11.73
C LEU A 269 -34.07 -7.12 -12.14
N VAL A 270 -32.94 -7.22 -12.84
CA VAL A 270 -32.24 -6.08 -13.43
C VAL A 270 -32.30 -6.22 -14.94
N GLN A 271 -32.81 -5.19 -15.63
CA GLN A 271 -32.96 -5.13 -17.08
C GLN A 271 -32.24 -3.90 -17.65
N GLU A 272 -32.11 -3.85 -18.98
CA GLU A 272 -31.51 -2.71 -19.71
C GLU A 272 -32.22 -1.37 -19.42
N ASN A 273 -33.52 -1.40 -19.14
CA ASN A 273 -34.30 -0.21 -18.79
C ASN A 273 -33.92 0.37 -17.41
N ASP A 274 -33.41 -0.48 -16.52
CA ASP A 274 -33.03 -0.11 -15.16
C ASP A 274 -31.58 0.42 -15.11
N VAL A 275 -30.68 -0.31 -15.79
CA VAL A 275 -29.25 -0.02 -15.83
C VAL A 275 -28.79 -0.07 -17.28
N LYS A 276 -28.26 1.06 -17.78
CA LYS A 276 -27.82 1.17 -19.17
C LYS A 276 -26.51 0.41 -19.40
N GLY A 277 -26.53 -0.53 -20.35
CA GLY A 277 -25.35 -1.21 -20.87
C GLY A 277 -24.92 -2.42 -20.03
N GLU A 278 -24.33 -2.19 -18.87
CA GLU A 278 -23.79 -3.27 -18.03
C GLU A 278 -24.11 -3.10 -16.56
N TYR A 279 -24.31 -4.23 -15.87
CA TYR A 279 -24.53 -4.29 -14.44
C TYR A 279 -23.33 -4.95 -13.75
N LEU A 280 -22.70 -4.21 -12.85
CA LEU A 280 -21.55 -4.66 -12.06
C LEU A 280 -21.99 -4.99 -10.63
N PRO A 281 -22.14 -6.28 -10.29
CA PRO A 281 -22.56 -6.68 -8.95
C PRO A 281 -21.47 -6.42 -7.90
N SER A 282 -21.89 -6.37 -6.64
CA SER A 282 -21.06 -6.38 -5.45
C SER A 282 -20.81 -7.80 -4.95
N HIS A 283 -19.93 -7.95 -3.96
CA HIS A 283 -19.68 -9.23 -3.31
C HIS A 283 -20.90 -9.77 -2.53
N MET A 284 -21.86 -8.90 -2.19
CA MET A 284 -23.10 -9.24 -1.47
C MET A 284 -24.23 -9.67 -2.43
N GLU A 285 -23.96 -9.75 -3.73
CA GLU A 285 -24.97 -10.08 -4.74
C GLU A 285 -24.59 -11.38 -5.45
N ASN A 286 -25.55 -12.31 -5.53
CA ASN A 286 -25.46 -13.47 -6.41
C ASN A 286 -26.30 -13.21 -7.66
N VAL A 287 -25.71 -13.42 -8.84
CA VAL A 287 -26.32 -13.08 -10.13
C VAL A 287 -26.58 -14.35 -10.93
N GLN A 288 -27.80 -14.46 -11.45
CA GLN A 288 -28.21 -15.49 -12.39
C GLN A 288 -28.70 -14.81 -13.68
N VAL A 289 -28.16 -15.23 -14.83
CA VAL A 289 -28.59 -14.74 -16.14
C VAL A 289 -29.94 -15.34 -16.50
N MET A 290 -30.86 -14.49 -16.96
CA MET A 290 -32.20 -14.84 -17.40
C MET A 290 -32.38 -14.55 -18.88
N GLU A 291 -32.87 -15.53 -19.62
CA GLU A 291 -33.20 -15.38 -21.04
C GLU A 291 -34.64 -14.91 -21.23
N LEU A 292 -34.87 -14.10 -22.27
CA LEU A 292 -36.18 -13.63 -22.66
C LEU A 292 -37.08 -14.80 -23.09
N ILE A 293 -38.26 -14.88 -22.49
CA ILE A 293 -39.30 -15.82 -22.90
C ILE A 293 -40.16 -15.12 -23.94
N THR A 294 -40.15 -15.62 -25.18
CA THR A 294 -41.02 -15.15 -26.26
C THR A 294 -42.06 -16.21 -26.59
N LEU A 295 -43.34 -15.81 -26.58
CA LEU A 295 -44.48 -16.61 -27.01
C LEU A 295 -45.01 -16.07 -28.33
N THR A 296 -45.14 -16.94 -29.33
CA THR A 296 -45.80 -16.62 -30.61
C THR A 296 -47.33 -16.59 -30.45
N ARG A 297 -48.07 -16.13 -31.48
CA ARG A 297 -49.55 -16.01 -31.44
C ARG A 297 -50.30 -17.32 -31.11
N HIS A 298 -49.65 -18.47 -31.26
CA HIS A 298 -50.24 -19.79 -31.02
C HIS A 298 -49.66 -20.49 -29.79
N GLN A 299 -48.79 -19.82 -29.03
CA GLN A 299 -48.15 -20.38 -27.85
C GLN A 299 -48.72 -19.76 -26.58
N TYR A 300 -48.74 -20.56 -25.53
CA TYR A 300 -49.01 -20.11 -24.18
C TYR A 300 -48.07 -20.81 -23.20
N CYS A 301 -47.94 -20.24 -22.00
CA CYS A 301 -47.28 -20.91 -20.89
C CYS A 301 -48.04 -20.69 -19.60
N VAL A 302 -47.81 -21.59 -18.65
CA VAL A 302 -48.32 -21.46 -17.29
C VAL A 302 -47.19 -20.98 -16.38
N VAL A 303 -47.41 -19.86 -15.70
CA VAL A 303 -46.50 -19.29 -14.72
C VAL A 303 -47.09 -19.53 -13.33
N HIS A 304 -46.30 -20.16 -12.46
CA HIS A 304 -46.62 -20.30 -11.05
C HIS A 304 -46.13 -19.09 -10.26
N ASN A 305 -46.87 -18.74 -9.20
CA ASN A 305 -46.60 -17.60 -8.33
C ASN A 305 -46.45 -16.29 -9.12
N PRO A 306 -47.40 -15.96 -10.01
CA PRO A 306 -47.29 -14.78 -10.87
C PRO A 306 -47.15 -13.50 -10.05
N TYR A 307 -46.36 -12.56 -10.55
CA TYR A 307 -46.18 -11.25 -9.95
C TYR A 307 -47.28 -10.29 -10.42
N LYS A 308 -48.10 -9.78 -9.49
CA LYS A 308 -49.18 -8.83 -9.78
C LYS A 308 -49.18 -7.69 -8.77
N ASP A 309 -49.34 -6.46 -9.26
CA ASP A 309 -49.44 -5.24 -8.44
C ASP A 309 -48.32 -5.10 -7.39
N GLY A 310 -47.08 -5.44 -7.79
CA GLY A 310 -45.92 -5.37 -6.90
C GLY A 310 -45.79 -6.52 -5.90
N LYS A 311 -46.62 -7.57 -6.00
CA LYS A 311 -46.62 -8.72 -5.07
C LYS A 311 -46.71 -10.07 -5.78
N VAL A 312 -45.92 -11.02 -5.30
CA VAL A 312 -45.96 -12.43 -5.72
C VAL A 312 -47.26 -13.08 -5.22
N GLN A 313 -48.01 -13.70 -6.13
CA GLN A 313 -49.26 -14.40 -5.82
C GLN A 313 -49.00 -15.88 -5.55
N ARG A 314 -48.42 -16.19 -4.37
CA ARG A 314 -47.99 -17.55 -4.02
C ARG A 314 -49.12 -18.59 -4.07
N GLY A 315 -48.84 -19.75 -4.65
CA GLY A 315 -49.77 -20.87 -4.80
C GLY A 315 -50.74 -20.75 -5.98
N THR A 316 -50.74 -19.61 -6.67
CA THR A 316 -51.61 -19.38 -7.84
C THR A 316 -50.88 -19.66 -9.15
N ARG A 317 -51.66 -19.78 -10.24
CA ARG A 317 -51.15 -20.00 -11.60
C ARG A 317 -51.76 -18.95 -12.53
N GLU A 318 -50.95 -18.46 -13.46
CA GLU A 318 -51.37 -17.56 -14.53
C GLU A 318 -51.03 -18.16 -15.89
N ILE A 319 -51.99 -18.09 -16.81
CA ILE A 319 -51.78 -18.42 -18.21
C ILE A 319 -51.38 -17.17 -18.96
N ARG A 320 -50.16 -17.15 -19.53
CA ARG A 320 -49.69 -16.08 -20.42
C ARG A 320 -49.78 -16.55 -21.86
N THR A 321 -50.41 -15.76 -22.72
CA THR A 321 -50.76 -16.11 -24.09
C THR A 321 -50.06 -15.16 -25.05
N GLY A 322 -49.44 -15.67 -26.11
CA GLY A 322 -48.76 -14.82 -27.08
C GLY A 322 -49.71 -14.00 -27.97
N PRO A 323 -49.19 -13.02 -28.73
CA PRO A 323 -47.78 -12.68 -28.87
C PRO A 323 -47.27 -11.79 -27.73
N CYS A 324 -46.27 -12.24 -26.98
CA CYS A 324 -45.63 -11.44 -25.94
C CYS A 324 -44.21 -11.92 -25.65
N SER A 325 -43.39 -11.01 -25.10
CA SER A 325 -42.04 -11.30 -24.63
C SER A 325 -41.91 -10.78 -23.20
N PHE A 326 -41.37 -11.61 -22.29
CA PHE A 326 -41.20 -11.24 -20.89
C PHE A 326 -40.07 -12.04 -20.24
N PHE A 327 -39.54 -11.51 -19.14
CA PHE A 327 -38.68 -12.24 -18.21
C PHE A 327 -39.51 -12.74 -17.03
N LEU A 328 -39.14 -13.89 -16.46
CA LEU A 328 -39.74 -14.35 -15.22
C LEU A 328 -39.32 -13.41 -14.08
N GLN A 329 -40.30 -12.94 -13.32
CA GLN A 329 -40.05 -12.16 -12.12
C GLN A 329 -39.45 -13.05 -11.02
N PRO A 330 -38.84 -12.48 -9.97
CA PRO A 330 -38.45 -13.23 -8.79
C PRO A 330 -39.60 -14.11 -8.25
N GLU A 331 -39.26 -15.32 -7.82
CA GLU A 331 -40.21 -16.39 -7.39
C GLU A 331 -41.17 -16.96 -8.45
N GLU A 332 -41.24 -16.40 -9.67
CA GLU A 332 -42.01 -17.01 -10.76
C GLU A 332 -41.34 -18.29 -11.27
N ILE A 333 -42.16 -19.31 -11.53
CA ILE A 333 -41.69 -20.60 -12.07
C ILE A 333 -42.50 -20.94 -13.32
N LEU A 334 -41.79 -21.22 -14.41
CA LEU A 334 -42.42 -21.68 -15.65
C LEU A 334 -42.78 -23.17 -15.52
N ALA A 335 -44.07 -23.50 -15.61
CA ALA A 335 -44.53 -24.90 -15.54
C ALA A 335 -44.29 -25.69 -16.83
N GLY A 336 -44.13 -24.98 -17.97
CA GLY A 336 -43.95 -25.54 -19.30
C GLY A 336 -44.33 -24.54 -20.40
N ARG A 337 -43.85 -24.77 -21.63
CA ARG A 337 -44.28 -24.07 -22.84
C ARG A 337 -45.11 -25.03 -23.67
N GLU A 338 -46.33 -24.62 -24.03
CA GLU A 338 -47.24 -25.45 -24.82
C GLU A 338 -47.66 -24.74 -26.11
N SER A 339 -47.78 -25.51 -27.19
CA SER A 339 -48.02 -25.04 -28.56
C SER A 339 -49.50 -25.05 -28.97
N VAL A 340 -50.42 -25.48 -28.09
CA VAL A 340 -51.85 -25.58 -28.40
C VAL A 340 -52.67 -25.24 -27.17
N MET A 341 -53.41 -24.12 -27.21
CA MET A 341 -54.38 -23.79 -26.17
C MET A 341 -55.34 -24.97 -25.94
N PRO A 342 -55.56 -25.44 -24.70
CA PRO A 342 -56.67 -26.32 -24.42
C PRO A 342 -57.94 -25.55 -24.79
N THR A 343 -58.64 -26.05 -25.81
CA THR A 343 -59.96 -25.54 -26.19
C THR A 343 -60.86 -25.60 -24.97
N PHE A 344 -61.13 -24.45 -24.36
CA PHE A 344 -62.21 -24.32 -23.39
C PHE A 344 -63.52 -24.58 -24.14
N CYS A 345 -64.07 -25.77 -24.00
CA CYS A 345 -65.44 -26.05 -24.38
C CYS A 345 -66.35 -25.10 -23.58
N PRO A 346 -67.15 -24.24 -24.23
CA PRO A 346 -68.11 -23.42 -23.50
C PRO A 346 -69.12 -24.36 -22.83
N ALA A 347 -69.31 -24.18 -21.52
CA ALA A 347 -70.30 -24.90 -20.74
C ALA A 347 -71.68 -24.77 -21.43
N ARG A 348 -72.30 -25.91 -21.74
CA ARG A 348 -73.70 -25.96 -22.18
C ARG A 348 -74.54 -25.26 -21.11
N ARG A 349 -75.21 -24.17 -21.50
CA ARG A 349 -76.29 -23.60 -20.66
C ARG A 349 -77.37 -24.68 -20.51
N PRO A 350 -77.83 -24.98 -19.29
CA PRO A 350 -79.07 -25.75 -19.13
C PRO A 350 -80.22 -24.91 -19.67
N SER A 351 -81.04 -25.54 -20.52
CA SER A 351 -82.31 -25.03 -21.03
C SER A 351 -83.37 -24.92 -19.95
#